data_AF-A0A7Y6Z7N0-F1
#
_entry.id   AF-A0A7Y6Z7N0-F1
#
_cell.length_a   1.000
_cell.length_b   1.000
_cell.length_c   1.000
_cell.angle_alpha   90.00
_cell.angle_beta   90.00
_cell.angle_gamma   90.00
#
_symmetry.space_group_name_H-M   'P 1'
#
loop_
_entity.id
_entity.type
_entity.pdbx_description
1 polymer ?
#
loop_
_entity_poly.entity_id
_entity_poly.type
_entity_poly.pdbx_seq_one_letter_code
_entity_poly.pdbx_strand_id
1 'polypeptide(L)'
;MFNRYEADETYGLHVDNAIRRVTGSSVTVRADLSATLFLSDPEGYDGGELQIEDSFGAQRAGFELPPGVEAVNLKDRPPLPRAVLEPHQSIVFQGMMGEAPRWEDLHWLQRQTELPILVKGIQHPADALRVAEMGLDGVVVSNHGGRGLDCLPSAIEVLPRIRAAVGEDFPLLLDGGIERGTDVYKALALGADAVMVGRPQIWALAVAGALGVAHLLRVLREELEVTMALAGTPTIADITAEALFSGP
;
A
#
# COMPACT_ATOMS: atom_id res chain seq x y z
N MET A 1 10.04 1.84 -2.19
CA MET A 1 11.52 1.91 -1.99
C MET A 1 11.82 1.30 -0.63
N PHE A 2 12.26 0.04 -0.59
CA PHE A 2 12.77 -0.59 0.63
C PHE A 2 14.29 -0.49 0.53
N ASN A 3 14.91 -0.35 1.68
CA ASN A 3 16.35 -0.31 1.79
C ASN A 3 16.75 -1.60 2.51
N ARG A 4 17.77 -2.27 1.99
CA ARG A 4 18.48 -3.38 2.64
C ARG A 4 19.38 -2.82 3.73
N TYR A 5 19.45 -3.48 4.88
CA TYR A 5 20.33 -3.05 5.97
C TYR A 5 21.22 -4.18 6.50
N GLU A 6 22.49 -3.94 6.79
CA GLU A 6 23.38 -4.89 7.48
C GLU A 6 23.34 -4.71 9.01
N ALA A 7 24.04 -5.58 9.76
CA ALA A 7 24.21 -5.36 11.19
C ALA A 7 24.93 -4.01 11.39
N ASP A 8 24.30 -3.11 12.14
CA ASP A 8 24.68 -1.71 12.42
C ASP A 8 24.07 -0.61 11.51
N GLU A 9 23.09 -0.93 10.65
CA GLU A 9 22.41 0.05 9.77
C GLU A 9 20.94 0.38 10.16
N THR A 10 20.38 1.53 9.71
CA THR A 10 19.10 2.10 10.21
C THR A 10 18.00 2.33 9.14
N TYR A 11 16.73 2.05 9.50
CA TYR A 11 15.49 1.95 8.68
C TYR A 11 15.09 3.06 7.67
N GLY A 12 14.26 2.68 6.67
CA GLY A 12 13.83 3.46 5.48
C GLY A 12 12.43 4.13 5.58
N LEU A 13 11.92 4.69 4.46
CA LEU A 13 10.79 5.65 4.39
C LEU A 13 9.41 5.01 4.02
N HIS A 14 8.33 5.54 4.63
CA HIS A 14 6.86 5.49 4.33
C HIS A 14 5.95 4.53 5.16
N VAL A 15 4.78 5.03 5.64
CA VAL A 15 3.95 4.53 6.77
C VAL A 15 2.47 4.93 6.56
N ASP A 16 1.52 3.97 6.60
CA ASP A 16 0.05 4.19 6.69
C ASP A 16 -0.59 3.15 7.65
N ASN A 17 -1.64 3.55 8.39
CA ASN A 17 -1.84 3.30 9.84
C ASN A 17 -2.48 1.96 10.33
N ALA A 18 -1.93 1.39 11.41
CA ALA A 18 -2.56 0.50 12.39
C ALA A 18 -2.02 0.78 13.83
N ILE A 19 -2.83 0.50 14.86
CA ILE A 19 -2.57 0.90 16.27
C ILE A 19 -2.20 -0.32 17.13
N ARG A 20 -1.04 -0.29 17.82
CA ARG A 20 -0.63 -1.31 18.81
C ARG A 20 -0.45 -0.74 20.22
N ARG A 21 -0.90 -1.49 21.23
CA ARG A 21 -0.64 -1.24 22.67
C ARG A 21 0.62 -1.95 23.14
N VAL A 22 1.53 -1.26 23.83
CA VAL A 22 2.77 -1.84 24.36
C VAL A 22 2.49 -2.65 25.62
N THR A 23 2.86 -3.93 25.58
CA THR A 23 2.65 -4.90 26.67
C THR A 23 3.24 -4.40 27.98
N GLY A 24 2.41 -4.36 29.04
CA GLY A 24 2.81 -3.87 30.36
C GLY A 24 2.75 -2.35 30.54
N SER A 25 2.24 -1.58 29.56
CA SER A 25 2.07 -0.13 29.68
C SER A 25 0.69 0.35 29.22
N SER A 26 0.34 1.60 29.56
CA SER A 26 -0.78 2.32 28.96
C SER A 26 -0.44 2.97 27.63
N VAL A 27 0.79 2.79 27.13
CA VAL A 27 1.30 3.46 25.94
C VAL A 27 0.92 2.68 24.70
N THR A 28 0.42 3.41 23.72
CA THR A 28 0.15 2.94 22.37
C THR A 28 1.29 3.42 21.49
N VAL A 29 1.98 2.51 20.80
CA VAL A 29 3.11 2.86 19.92
C VAL A 29 2.71 2.60 18.48
N ARG A 30 3.01 3.60 17.64
CA ARG A 30 2.79 3.61 16.19
C ARG A 30 3.89 2.78 15.53
N ALA A 31 3.53 1.77 14.75
CA ALA A 31 4.46 1.05 13.90
C ALA A 31 3.72 0.60 12.65
N ASP A 32 3.88 1.34 11.56
CA ASP A 32 3.47 0.89 10.23
C ASP A 32 4.60 1.19 9.27
N LEU A 33 4.88 0.27 8.35
CA LEU A 33 5.71 0.52 7.18
C LEU A 33 4.80 0.16 6.00
N SER A 34 4.48 1.16 5.20
CA SER A 34 3.73 0.99 3.97
C SER A 34 4.61 1.55 2.88
N ALA A 35 5.15 0.70 2.03
CA ALA A 35 5.98 1.12 0.92
C ALA A 35 5.60 0.28 -0.30
N THR A 36 5.56 0.94 -1.46
CA THR A 36 5.45 0.24 -2.74
C THR A 36 6.79 -0.42 -3.05
N LEU A 37 6.76 -1.74 -3.25
CA LEU A 37 7.91 -2.55 -3.68
C LEU A 37 7.84 -2.73 -5.18
N PHE A 38 8.87 -2.27 -5.87
CA PHE A 38 9.24 -2.80 -7.17
C PHE A 38 10.22 -3.92 -6.86
N LEU A 39 10.10 -5.09 -7.49
CA LEU A 39 10.85 -6.26 -7.05
C LEU A 39 11.76 -6.84 -8.14
N SER A 40 11.87 -6.17 -9.28
CA SER A 40 12.71 -6.64 -10.40
C SER A 40 14.14 -6.13 -10.27
N ASP A 41 15.12 -6.95 -10.67
CA ASP A 41 16.48 -6.48 -10.93
C ASP A 41 16.47 -5.43 -12.07
N PRO A 42 17.31 -4.38 -12.04
CA PRO A 42 17.35 -3.35 -13.08
C PRO A 42 17.52 -3.88 -14.50
N GLU A 43 18.22 -5.02 -14.65
CA GLU A 43 18.49 -5.68 -15.94
C GLU A 43 17.42 -6.72 -16.33
N GLY A 44 16.57 -7.14 -15.40
CA GLY A 44 15.49 -8.13 -15.60
C GLY A 44 14.10 -7.50 -15.73
N TYR A 45 14.05 -6.18 -15.92
CA TYR A 45 12.81 -5.43 -16.06
C TYR A 45 12.28 -5.52 -17.50
N ASP A 46 11.37 -6.47 -17.76
CA ASP A 46 10.79 -6.72 -19.09
C ASP A 46 9.66 -5.74 -19.50
N GLY A 47 9.41 -4.70 -18.71
CA GLY A 47 8.46 -3.62 -19.04
C GLY A 47 7.31 -3.42 -18.05
N GLY A 48 6.66 -2.27 -18.23
CA GLY A 48 5.89 -1.51 -17.26
C GLY A 48 6.47 -0.09 -17.26
N GLU A 49 5.68 0.97 -17.31
CA GLU A 49 6.26 2.31 -17.51
C GLU A 49 7.04 2.81 -16.28
N LEU A 50 8.10 3.54 -16.61
CA LEU A 50 8.98 4.26 -15.74
C LEU A 50 8.55 5.73 -15.81
N GLN A 51 7.87 6.25 -14.77
CA GLN A 51 7.69 7.70 -14.67
C GLN A 51 8.92 8.35 -14.05
N ILE A 52 9.74 8.92 -14.94
CA ILE A 52 10.72 9.93 -14.61
C ILE A 52 9.97 11.25 -14.38
N GLU A 53 10.13 11.80 -13.17
CA GLU A 53 9.70 13.12 -12.69
C GLU A 53 8.19 13.44 -12.77
N ASP A 54 7.53 13.36 -11.60
CA ASP A 54 6.39 14.24 -11.28
C ASP A 54 6.85 15.70 -11.48
N SER A 55 6.54 16.18 -12.68
CA SER A 55 6.49 17.58 -13.09
C SER A 55 5.12 18.18 -12.79
N PHE A 56 4.23 17.51 -12.06
CA PHE A 56 2.82 17.86 -11.89
C PHE A 56 2.35 17.74 -10.44
N GLY A 57 2.75 18.74 -9.66
CA GLY A 57 2.05 19.08 -8.42
C GLY A 57 3.00 19.67 -7.41
N ALA A 58 3.67 18.81 -6.64
CA ALA A 58 4.46 19.22 -5.49
C ALA A 58 5.69 20.06 -5.90
N GLN A 59 6.50 19.62 -6.87
CA GLN A 59 7.67 20.39 -7.29
C GLN A 59 7.29 21.71 -8.00
N ARG A 60 6.30 21.67 -8.90
CA ARG A 60 5.78 22.91 -9.54
C ARG A 60 5.18 23.88 -8.53
N ALA A 61 4.54 23.39 -7.48
CA ALA A 61 4.01 24.21 -6.40
C ALA A 61 5.09 24.67 -5.41
N GLY A 62 6.34 24.19 -5.54
CA GLY A 62 7.37 24.40 -4.52
C GLY A 62 6.90 23.89 -3.16
N PHE A 63 6.19 22.76 -3.14
CA PHE A 63 5.58 22.23 -1.92
C PHE A 63 6.66 21.92 -0.90
N GLU A 64 6.59 22.62 0.21
CA GLU A 64 7.37 22.38 1.40
C GLU A 64 6.42 22.05 2.55
N LEU A 65 6.91 21.30 3.54
CA LEU A 65 6.15 21.09 4.76
C LEU A 65 5.92 22.46 5.44
N PRO A 66 4.70 22.76 5.90
CA PRO A 66 4.44 24.01 6.60
C PRO A 66 5.32 24.17 7.86
N PRO A 67 5.56 25.42 8.32
CA PRO A 67 6.27 25.65 9.57
C PRO A 67 5.66 24.86 10.73
N GLY A 68 6.51 24.15 11.48
CA GLY A 68 6.07 23.30 12.60
C GLY A 68 5.58 21.90 12.21
N VAL A 69 5.60 21.55 10.93
CA VAL A 69 5.33 20.20 10.43
C VAL A 69 6.64 19.58 9.97
N GLU A 70 7.00 18.41 10.50
CA GLU A 70 8.21 17.70 10.14
C GLU A 70 7.96 16.19 10.03
N ALA A 71 8.83 15.49 9.31
CA ALA A 71 8.86 14.03 9.31
C ALA A 71 9.51 13.52 10.60
N VAL A 72 8.76 13.57 11.71
CA VAL A 72 9.26 13.28 13.07
C VAL A 72 9.99 11.93 13.23
N ASN A 73 9.61 10.94 12.42
CA ASN A 73 10.24 9.60 12.42
C ASN A 73 11.59 9.56 11.70
N LEU A 74 12.00 10.66 11.04
CA LEU A 74 13.20 10.77 10.23
C LEU A 74 14.11 11.92 10.67
N LYS A 75 13.73 12.66 11.72
CA LYS A 75 14.42 13.89 12.15
C LYS A 75 15.91 13.69 12.43
N ASP A 76 16.26 12.52 12.98
CA ASP A 76 17.63 12.17 13.37
C ASP A 76 18.29 11.25 12.34
N ARG A 77 17.68 11.08 11.15
CA ARG A 77 18.20 10.18 10.13
C ARG A 77 19.41 10.81 9.43
N PRO A 78 20.54 10.11 9.31
CA PRO A 78 21.64 10.57 8.47
C PRO A 78 21.19 10.70 7.00
N PRO A 79 21.79 11.63 6.23
CA PRO A 79 21.52 11.72 4.80
C PRO A 79 21.91 10.41 4.12
N LEU A 80 21.05 9.91 3.22
CA LEU A 80 21.37 8.70 2.47
C LEU A 80 22.55 8.98 1.52
N PRO A 81 23.49 8.02 1.36
CA PRO A 81 24.47 8.09 0.30
C PRO A 81 23.72 8.20 -1.03
N ARG A 82 24.01 9.24 -1.82
CA ARG A 82 23.49 9.35 -3.18
C ARG A 82 24.52 8.79 -4.13
N ALA A 83 24.11 7.92 -5.03
CA ALA A 83 24.98 7.49 -6.13
C ALA A 83 25.45 8.72 -6.92
N VAL A 84 26.77 8.85 -7.08
CA VAL A 84 27.34 9.82 -8.03
C VAL A 84 27.26 9.17 -9.40
N LEU A 85 26.43 9.73 -10.27
CA LEU A 85 26.20 9.20 -11.60
C LEU A 85 27.20 9.81 -12.59
N GLU A 86 27.78 8.95 -13.43
CA GLU A 86 28.54 9.37 -14.59
C GLU A 86 27.64 10.04 -15.63
N PRO A 87 28.13 10.96 -16.47
CA PRO A 87 27.29 11.72 -17.42
C PRO A 87 26.47 10.88 -18.40
N HIS A 88 26.85 9.62 -18.63
CA HIS A 88 26.17 8.68 -19.53
C HIS A 88 25.16 7.77 -18.82
N GLN A 89 25.10 7.81 -17.48
CA GLN A 89 24.19 6.99 -16.69
C GLN A 89 22.83 7.66 -16.57
N SER A 90 21.77 6.85 -16.61
CA SER A 90 20.41 7.32 -16.40
C SER A 90 20.19 7.60 -14.91
N ILE A 91 19.66 8.80 -14.63
CA ILE A 91 19.18 9.19 -13.30
C ILE A 91 18.15 8.20 -12.75
N VAL A 92 17.46 7.50 -13.65
CA VAL A 92 16.38 6.62 -13.23
C VAL A 92 16.80 5.17 -13.17
N PHE A 93 17.48 4.63 -14.17
CA PHE A 93 17.93 3.24 -14.10
C PHE A 93 19.09 3.04 -13.12
N GLN A 94 20.12 3.89 -13.18
CA GLN A 94 21.29 3.79 -12.31
C GLN A 94 21.17 4.62 -11.02
N GLY A 95 20.27 5.60 -10.98
CA GLY A 95 19.93 6.33 -9.75
C GLY A 95 18.73 5.70 -9.04
N MET A 96 17.52 6.19 -9.32
CA MET A 96 16.29 5.85 -8.58
C MET A 96 16.03 4.34 -8.47
N MET A 97 16.18 3.59 -9.57
CA MET A 97 15.97 2.15 -9.62
C MET A 97 17.19 1.36 -9.13
N GLY A 98 18.39 1.95 -9.12
CA GLY A 98 19.56 1.34 -8.48
C GLY A 98 19.40 1.22 -6.96
N GLU A 99 18.56 2.08 -6.37
CA GLU A 99 18.16 2.06 -4.96
C GLU A 99 16.78 1.42 -4.77
N ALA A 100 16.17 0.87 -5.83
CA ALA A 100 14.91 0.16 -5.69
C ALA A 100 15.15 -1.15 -4.92
N PRO A 101 14.20 -1.51 -4.05
CA PRO A 101 14.25 -2.77 -3.35
C PRO A 101 14.14 -3.95 -4.30
N ARG A 102 14.59 -5.11 -3.82
CA ARG A 102 14.51 -6.38 -4.53
C ARG A 102 13.88 -7.43 -3.65
N TRP A 103 13.59 -8.59 -4.24
CA TRP A 103 13.06 -9.74 -3.51
C TRP A 103 13.96 -10.16 -2.33
N GLU A 104 15.28 -10.06 -2.47
CA GLU A 104 16.24 -10.38 -1.41
C GLU A 104 16.08 -9.46 -0.20
N ASP A 105 15.63 -8.23 -0.40
CA ASP A 105 15.43 -7.26 0.69
C ASP A 105 14.20 -7.64 1.52
N LEU A 106 13.21 -8.30 0.93
CA LEU A 106 12.09 -8.89 1.67
C LEU A 106 12.52 -10.07 2.53
N HIS A 107 13.38 -10.96 2.00
CA HIS A 107 13.97 -12.04 2.80
C HIS A 107 14.82 -11.51 3.94
N TRP A 108 15.58 -10.47 3.68
CA TRP A 108 16.32 -9.78 4.72
C TRP A 108 15.37 -9.20 5.79
N LEU A 109 14.29 -8.53 5.37
CA LEU A 109 13.31 -7.91 6.27
C LEU A 109 12.60 -8.96 7.15
N GLN A 110 12.22 -10.11 6.59
CA GLN A 110 11.66 -11.24 7.35
C GLN A 110 12.57 -11.67 8.51
N ARG A 111 13.90 -11.52 8.37
CA ARG A 111 14.86 -11.86 9.43
C ARG A 111 15.03 -10.77 10.48
N GLN A 112 14.52 -9.56 10.25
CA GLN A 112 14.65 -8.44 11.19
C GLN A 112 13.46 -8.29 12.13
N THR A 113 12.36 -8.99 11.88
CA THR A 113 11.12 -8.80 12.62
C THR A 113 10.33 -10.09 12.73
N GLU A 114 9.60 -10.24 13.83
CA GLU A 114 8.60 -11.29 14.02
C GLU A 114 7.18 -10.77 13.70
N LEU A 115 7.06 -9.51 13.28
CA LEU A 115 5.78 -8.92 12.89
C LEU A 115 5.36 -9.40 11.50
N PRO A 116 4.05 -9.51 11.23
CA PRO A 116 3.55 -9.81 9.89
C PRO A 116 4.03 -8.78 8.85
N ILE A 117 4.45 -9.26 7.69
CA ILE A 117 4.90 -8.44 6.57
C ILE A 117 3.89 -8.57 5.42
N LEU A 118 3.21 -7.46 5.12
CA LEU A 118 2.34 -7.35 3.95
C LEU A 118 3.03 -6.55 2.86
N VAL A 119 3.06 -7.09 1.65
CA VAL A 119 3.67 -6.43 0.49
C VAL A 119 2.62 -5.59 -0.24
N LYS A 120 2.79 -4.26 -0.22
CA LYS A 120 1.87 -3.32 -0.85
C LYS A 120 2.35 -2.87 -2.22
N GLY A 121 1.39 -2.70 -3.13
CA GLY A 121 1.65 -2.24 -4.50
C GLY A 121 1.58 -3.35 -5.53
N ILE A 122 1.10 -4.54 -5.15
CA ILE A 122 0.96 -5.67 -6.06
C ILE A 122 -0.17 -5.38 -7.06
N GLN A 123 0.16 -5.50 -8.34
CA GLN A 123 -0.78 -5.32 -9.47
C GLN A 123 -0.83 -6.54 -10.39
N HIS A 124 0.10 -7.48 -10.22
CA HIS A 124 0.22 -8.65 -11.07
C HIS A 124 0.14 -9.95 -10.26
N PRO A 125 -0.61 -10.98 -10.73
CA PRO A 125 -0.77 -12.23 -10.00
C PRO A 125 0.54 -12.98 -9.73
N ALA A 126 1.51 -12.90 -10.65
CA ALA A 126 2.80 -13.56 -10.47
C ALA A 126 3.60 -13.00 -9.29
N ASP A 127 3.51 -11.69 -9.04
CA ASP A 127 4.19 -11.07 -7.90
C ASP A 127 3.52 -11.47 -6.59
N ALA A 128 2.18 -11.54 -6.58
CA ALA A 128 1.41 -11.99 -5.42
C ALA A 128 1.76 -13.45 -5.06
N LEU A 129 1.83 -14.32 -6.06
CA LEU A 129 2.22 -15.72 -5.88
C LEU A 129 3.63 -15.82 -5.33
N ARG A 130 4.57 -15.02 -5.86
CA ARG A 130 5.95 -15.01 -5.36
C ARG A 130 6.03 -14.55 -3.90
N VAL A 131 5.25 -13.54 -3.50
CA VAL A 131 5.15 -13.12 -2.09
C VAL A 131 4.66 -14.28 -1.21
N ALA A 132 3.63 -15.01 -1.65
CA ALA A 132 3.10 -16.16 -0.92
C ALA A 132 4.12 -17.31 -0.84
N GLU A 133 4.82 -17.63 -1.92
CA GLU A 133 5.88 -18.66 -1.97
C GLU A 133 7.08 -18.33 -1.07
N MET A 134 7.37 -17.04 -0.87
CA MET A 134 8.39 -16.57 0.08
C MET A 134 7.96 -16.68 1.55
N GLY A 135 6.70 -17.08 1.82
CA GLY A 135 6.15 -17.20 3.17
C GLY A 135 5.93 -15.86 3.86
N LEU A 136 5.63 -14.80 3.10
CA LEU A 136 5.21 -13.51 3.64
C LEU A 136 3.71 -13.54 3.98
N ASP A 137 3.28 -12.66 4.88
CA ASP A 137 1.98 -12.78 5.56
C ASP A 137 0.78 -12.24 4.78
N GLY A 138 1.01 -11.57 3.65
CA GLY A 138 -0.07 -11.07 2.81
C GLY A 138 0.37 -10.07 1.76
N VAL A 139 -0.59 -9.62 0.95
CA VAL A 139 -0.38 -8.55 -0.03
C VAL A 139 -1.48 -7.51 0.02
N VAL A 140 -1.14 -6.29 -0.41
CA VAL A 140 -2.10 -5.21 -0.65
C VAL A 140 -2.11 -4.89 -2.15
N VAL A 141 -3.23 -5.17 -2.80
CA VAL A 141 -3.51 -4.76 -4.18
C VAL A 141 -3.68 -3.26 -4.20
N SER A 142 -2.74 -2.55 -4.85
CA SER A 142 -2.65 -1.10 -4.74
C SER A 142 -1.92 -0.50 -5.94
N ASN A 143 -2.45 0.58 -6.52
CA ASN A 143 -1.74 1.41 -7.51
C ASN A 143 -1.27 2.72 -6.88
N HIS A 144 -1.06 2.72 -5.56
CA HIS A 144 -0.67 3.88 -4.76
C HIS A 144 -1.67 5.06 -4.90
N GLY A 145 -2.95 4.72 -5.02
CA GLY A 145 -4.02 5.70 -5.24
C GLY A 145 -3.96 6.38 -6.62
N GLY A 146 -3.40 5.72 -7.63
CA GLY A 146 -3.21 6.28 -8.97
C GLY A 146 -2.05 7.27 -9.06
N ARG A 147 -1.04 7.13 -8.19
CA ARG A 147 0.16 7.99 -8.14
C ARG A 147 1.45 7.22 -8.43
N GLY A 148 1.34 5.92 -8.70
CA GLY A 148 2.46 5.09 -9.13
C GLY A 148 2.64 5.22 -10.64
N LEU A 149 2.63 4.09 -11.33
CA LEU A 149 2.60 4.06 -12.77
C LEU A 149 1.21 4.51 -13.30
N ASP A 150 1.20 5.49 -14.20
CA ASP A 150 -0.01 5.90 -14.94
C ASP A 150 -0.47 4.81 -15.92
N CYS A 151 -1.72 4.87 -16.35
CA CYS A 151 -2.34 3.89 -17.23
C CYS A 151 -2.38 2.44 -16.68
N LEU A 152 -2.09 2.23 -15.39
CA LEU A 152 -2.39 0.96 -14.72
C LEU A 152 -3.90 0.73 -14.66
N PRO A 153 -4.35 -0.54 -14.66
CA PRO A 153 -5.72 -0.85 -14.29
C PRO A 153 -6.02 -0.34 -12.88
N SER A 154 -7.31 -0.17 -12.59
CA SER A 154 -7.74 0.03 -11.21
C SER A 154 -7.41 -1.20 -10.37
N ALA A 155 -7.09 -0.99 -9.08
CA ALA A 155 -6.75 -2.10 -8.18
C ALA A 155 -7.85 -3.17 -8.11
N ILE A 156 -9.13 -2.77 -8.22
CA ILE A 156 -10.27 -3.68 -8.17
C ILE A 156 -10.40 -4.56 -9.43
N GLU A 157 -9.93 -4.10 -10.59
CA GLU A 157 -9.96 -4.89 -11.84
C GLU A 157 -8.99 -6.07 -11.82
N VAL A 158 -7.85 -5.92 -11.13
CA VAL A 158 -6.84 -7.00 -11.04
C VAL A 158 -7.06 -7.92 -9.84
N LEU A 159 -7.83 -7.48 -8.85
CA LEU A 159 -8.06 -8.20 -7.59
C LEU A 159 -8.50 -9.67 -7.78
N PRO A 160 -9.50 -10.01 -8.63
CA PRO A 160 -9.93 -11.40 -8.79
C PRO A 160 -8.83 -12.31 -9.32
N ARG A 161 -7.99 -11.79 -10.23
CA ARG A 161 -6.87 -12.55 -10.81
C ARG A 161 -5.77 -12.80 -9.77
N ILE A 162 -5.56 -11.85 -8.87
CA ILE A 162 -4.62 -11.98 -7.77
C ILE A 162 -5.14 -12.99 -6.74
N ARG A 163 -6.41 -12.89 -6.32
CA ARG A 163 -7.05 -13.87 -5.43
C ARG A 163 -6.91 -15.29 -5.98
N ALA A 164 -7.24 -15.49 -7.26
CA ALA A 164 -7.13 -16.80 -7.90
C ALA A 164 -5.70 -17.38 -7.87
N ALA A 165 -4.67 -16.54 -7.88
CA ALA A 165 -3.27 -16.99 -7.82
C ALA A 165 -2.80 -17.35 -6.41
N VAL A 166 -3.24 -16.60 -5.38
CA VAL A 166 -2.79 -16.80 -3.99
C VAL A 166 -3.68 -17.77 -3.19
N GLY A 167 -4.87 -18.11 -3.69
CA GLY A 167 -5.84 -18.99 -3.03
C GLY A 167 -6.65 -18.27 -1.95
N GLU A 168 -7.73 -18.88 -1.43
CA GLU A 168 -8.71 -18.20 -0.56
C GLU A 168 -8.15 -17.76 0.80
N ASP A 169 -7.23 -18.53 1.39
CA ASP A 169 -6.77 -18.32 2.77
C ASP A 169 -5.61 -17.32 2.90
N PHE A 170 -5.03 -16.86 1.79
CA PHE A 170 -3.91 -15.93 1.81
C PHE A 170 -4.38 -14.49 2.06
N PRO A 171 -3.88 -13.76 3.08
CA PRO A 171 -4.37 -12.41 3.35
C PRO A 171 -4.17 -11.43 2.19
N LEU A 172 -5.27 -10.90 1.67
CA LEU A 172 -5.32 -10.02 0.50
C LEU A 172 -6.13 -8.77 0.83
N LEU A 173 -5.45 -7.64 0.91
CA LEU A 173 -6.07 -6.35 1.13
C LEU A 173 -6.16 -5.57 -0.19
N LEU A 174 -7.06 -4.60 -0.25
CA LEU A 174 -7.18 -3.67 -1.38
C LEU A 174 -7.16 -2.21 -0.93
N ASP A 175 -6.47 -1.35 -1.68
CA ASP A 175 -6.65 0.10 -1.62
C ASP A 175 -6.88 0.71 -3.00
N GLY A 176 -7.19 2.00 -3.03
CA GLY A 176 -7.36 2.78 -4.27
C GLY A 176 -8.82 2.93 -4.67
N GLY A 177 -9.39 4.10 -4.39
CA GLY A 177 -10.74 4.47 -4.84
C GLY A 177 -11.91 4.06 -3.93
N ILE A 178 -11.64 3.60 -2.70
CA ILE A 178 -12.69 3.32 -1.71
C ILE A 178 -13.26 4.63 -1.16
N GLU A 179 -14.49 4.95 -1.52
CA GLU A 179 -15.19 6.16 -1.07
C GLU A 179 -16.59 5.88 -0.50
N ARG A 180 -17.15 4.68 -0.77
CA ARG A 180 -18.48 4.25 -0.31
C ARG A 180 -18.48 2.86 0.28
N GLY A 181 -19.49 2.55 1.09
CA GLY A 181 -19.73 1.19 1.59
C GLY A 181 -19.97 0.17 0.48
N THR A 182 -20.54 0.58 -0.66
CA THR A 182 -20.68 -0.28 -1.85
C THR A 182 -19.35 -0.64 -2.51
N ASP A 183 -18.32 0.20 -2.37
CA ASP A 183 -17.00 -0.09 -2.92
C ASP A 183 -16.30 -1.14 -2.06
N VAL A 184 -16.45 -1.03 -0.73
CA VAL A 184 -16.04 -2.07 0.23
C VAL A 184 -16.71 -3.40 -0.11
N TYR A 185 -18.04 -3.39 -0.30
CA TYR A 185 -18.81 -4.57 -0.65
C TYR A 185 -18.29 -5.27 -1.91
N LYS A 186 -18.05 -4.51 -2.98
CA LYS A 186 -17.52 -5.05 -4.25
C LYS A 186 -16.11 -5.62 -4.07
N ALA A 187 -15.23 -4.95 -3.33
CA ALA A 187 -13.89 -5.45 -3.08
C ALA A 187 -13.91 -6.78 -2.31
N LEU A 188 -14.74 -6.89 -1.27
CA LEU A 188 -14.92 -8.14 -0.52
C LEU A 188 -15.48 -9.25 -1.42
N ALA A 189 -16.53 -8.97 -2.19
CA ALA A 189 -17.13 -9.91 -3.14
C ALA A 189 -16.15 -10.41 -4.22
N LEU A 190 -15.16 -9.60 -4.56
CA LEU A 190 -14.11 -9.92 -5.55
C LEU A 190 -12.86 -10.58 -4.92
N GLY A 191 -12.90 -10.88 -3.62
CA GLY A 191 -11.91 -11.70 -2.93
C GLY A 191 -10.92 -10.93 -2.03
N ALA A 192 -11.13 -9.64 -1.74
CA ALA A 192 -10.37 -8.97 -0.70
C ALA A 192 -10.86 -9.39 0.70
N ASP A 193 -9.95 -9.51 1.66
CA ASP A 193 -10.28 -9.77 3.07
C ASP A 193 -10.60 -8.48 3.83
N ALA A 194 -10.00 -7.36 3.39
CA ALA A 194 -10.26 -6.03 3.92
C ALA A 194 -9.85 -4.95 2.90
N VAL A 195 -10.30 -3.71 3.15
CA VAL A 195 -9.92 -2.55 2.35
C VAL A 195 -9.22 -1.48 3.19
N MET A 196 -8.38 -0.68 2.55
CA MET A 196 -7.70 0.47 3.15
C MET A 196 -8.22 1.79 2.56
N VAL A 197 -8.28 2.84 3.39
CA VAL A 197 -8.82 4.15 3.00
C VAL A 197 -7.71 5.21 3.02
N GLY A 198 -7.47 5.85 1.88
CA GLY A 198 -6.37 6.81 1.68
C GLY A 198 -6.82 8.28 1.76
N ARG A 199 -7.19 8.89 0.63
CA ARG A 199 -7.54 10.33 0.58
C ARG A 199 -8.74 10.74 1.47
N PRO A 200 -9.83 9.95 1.57
CA PRO A 200 -11.00 10.37 2.35
C PRO A 200 -10.68 10.69 3.82
N GLN A 201 -9.80 9.93 4.48
CA GLN A 201 -9.42 10.22 5.87
C GLN A 201 -8.71 11.59 6.00
N ILE A 202 -7.89 11.99 5.03
CA ILE A 202 -7.20 13.29 5.05
C ILE A 202 -8.20 14.43 4.80
N TRP A 203 -9.16 14.24 3.88
CA TRP A 203 -10.23 15.23 3.66
C TRP A 203 -11.09 15.42 4.91
N ALA A 204 -11.49 14.31 5.54
CA ALA A 204 -12.28 14.34 6.76
C ALA A 204 -11.51 14.99 7.93
N LEU A 205 -10.21 14.69 8.04
CA LEU A 205 -9.32 15.33 9.00
C LEU A 205 -9.24 16.84 8.80
N ALA A 206 -9.14 17.31 7.54
CA ALA A 206 -9.09 18.73 7.22
C ALA A 206 -10.40 19.47 7.56
N VAL A 207 -11.54 18.79 7.43
CA VAL A 207 -12.87 19.40 7.68
C VAL A 207 -13.18 19.52 9.17
N ALA A 208 -12.96 18.46 9.95
CA ALA A 208 -13.41 18.41 11.35
C ALA A 208 -12.45 17.65 12.27
N GLY A 209 -11.16 17.58 11.93
CA GLY A 209 -10.15 16.92 12.74
C GLY A 209 -10.48 15.44 12.98
N ALA A 210 -10.15 14.94 14.18
CA ALA A 210 -10.41 13.56 14.57
C ALA A 210 -11.91 13.19 14.50
N LEU A 211 -12.82 14.14 14.77
CA LEU A 211 -14.27 13.90 14.67
C LEU A 211 -14.71 13.71 13.23
N GLY A 212 -14.10 14.42 12.28
CA GLY A 212 -14.33 14.20 10.85
C GLY A 212 -13.94 12.79 10.42
N VAL A 213 -12.75 12.33 10.82
CA VAL A 213 -12.29 10.96 10.52
C VAL A 213 -13.21 9.91 11.15
N ALA A 214 -13.59 10.08 12.42
CA ALA A 214 -14.53 9.18 13.08
C ALA A 214 -15.90 9.14 12.38
N HIS A 215 -16.39 10.30 11.91
CA HIS A 215 -17.62 10.38 11.14
C HIS A 215 -17.52 9.66 9.80
N LEU A 216 -16.43 9.84 9.05
CA LEU A 216 -16.17 9.13 7.80
C LEU A 216 -16.19 7.61 8.00
N LEU A 217 -15.47 7.09 8.99
CA LEU A 217 -15.42 5.65 9.28
C LEU A 217 -16.81 5.11 9.64
N ARG A 218 -17.60 5.89 10.39
CA ARG A 218 -18.99 5.54 10.69
C ARG A 218 -19.85 5.47 9.44
N VAL A 219 -19.75 6.45 8.54
CA VAL A 219 -20.51 6.48 7.28
C VAL A 219 -20.16 5.29 6.39
N LEU A 220 -18.88 4.98 6.20
CA LEU A 220 -18.46 3.82 5.40
C LEU A 220 -19.02 2.50 5.96
N ARG A 221 -19.02 2.34 7.30
CA ARG A 221 -19.60 1.17 7.95
C ARG A 221 -21.11 1.09 7.75
N GLU A 222 -21.84 2.18 8.00
CA GLU A 222 -23.30 2.23 7.85
C GLU A 222 -23.72 1.98 6.39
N GLU A 223 -23.00 2.53 5.41
CA GLU A 223 -23.25 2.25 4.00
C GLU A 223 -22.98 0.79 3.64
N LEU A 224 -21.94 0.15 4.19
CA LEU A 224 -21.68 -1.28 4.01
C LEU A 224 -22.81 -2.12 4.60
N GLU A 225 -23.23 -1.84 5.84
CA GLU A 225 -24.36 -2.52 6.51
C GLU A 225 -25.67 -2.41 5.70
N VAL A 226 -25.97 -1.22 5.17
CA VAL A 226 -27.13 -1.00 4.28
C VAL A 226 -26.99 -1.80 2.98
N THR A 227 -25.80 -1.80 2.38
CA THR A 227 -25.54 -2.57 1.14
C THR A 227 -25.74 -4.07 1.37
N MET A 228 -25.18 -4.60 2.45
CA MET A 228 -25.34 -6.00 2.87
C MET A 228 -26.82 -6.37 3.09
N ALA A 229 -27.57 -5.52 3.80
CA ALA A 229 -29.00 -5.74 4.03
C ALA A 229 -29.81 -5.77 2.72
N LEU A 230 -29.50 -4.90 1.77
CA LEU A 230 -30.19 -4.83 0.48
C LEU A 230 -29.76 -5.94 -0.49
N ALA A 231 -28.53 -6.43 -0.38
CA ALA A 231 -28.00 -7.54 -1.18
C ALA A 231 -28.35 -8.92 -0.59
N GLY A 232 -28.92 -8.98 0.62
CA GLY A 232 -29.29 -10.22 1.28
C GLY A 232 -28.11 -11.01 1.86
N THR A 233 -27.03 -10.31 2.24
CA THR A 233 -25.78 -10.90 2.77
C THR A 233 -25.60 -10.51 4.25
N PRO A 234 -26.20 -11.24 5.21
CA PRO A 234 -26.26 -10.83 6.60
C PRO A 234 -24.90 -10.86 7.33
N THR A 235 -23.92 -11.58 6.79
CA THR A 235 -22.54 -11.62 7.31
C THR A 235 -21.54 -11.32 6.20
N ILE A 236 -20.31 -10.93 6.59
CA ILE A 236 -19.22 -10.69 5.63
C ILE A 236 -18.92 -11.96 4.81
N ALA A 237 -19.04 -13.14 5.42
CA ALA A 237 -18.82 -14.42 4.73
C ALA A 237 -19.87 -14.72 3.64
N ASP A 238 -21.03 -14.08 3.69
CA ASP A 238 -22.07 -14.22 2.66
C ASP A 238 -21.80 -13.32 1.43
N ILE A 239 -20.82 -12.40 1.52
CA ILE A 239 -20.46 -11.50 0.42
C ILE A 239 -19.59 -12.26 -0.58
N THR A 240 -20.20 -12.71 -1.68
CA THR A 240 -19.52 -13.46 -2.74
C THR A 240 -19.67 -12.76 -4.09
N ALA A 241 -18.88 -13.20 -5.08
CA ALA A 241 -18.97 -12.72 -6.45
C ALA A 241 -20.36 -12.93 -7.08
N GLU A 242 -21.16 -13.89 -6.58
CA GLU A 242 -22.53 -14.13 -7.05
C GLU A 242 -23.48 -12.95 -6.76
N ALA A 243 -23.16 -12.13 -5.76
CA ALA A 243 -23.91 -10.91 -5.45
C ALA A 243 -23.63 -9.76 -6.43
N LEU A 244 -22.66 -9.93 -7.33
CA LEU A 244 -22.31 -8.93 -8.34
C LEU A 244 -22.90 -9.31 -9.69
N PHE A 245 -23.35 -8.30 -10.43
CA PHE A 245 -23.72 -8.49 -11.82
C PHE A 245 -22.46 -8.63 -12.68
N SER A 246 -22.24 -9.81 -13.24
CA SER A 246 -21.26 -10.06 -14.29
C SER A 246 -21.95 -9.95 -15.66
N GLY A 247 -21.85 -8.75 -16.27
CA GLY A 247 -22.35 -8.50 -17.61
C GLY A 247 -21.47 -9.14 -18.70
N PRO A 248 -22.00 -9.32 -19.93
CA PRO A 248 -21.24 -9.80 -21.08
C PRO A 248 -20.13 -8.84 -21.51
#